data_AF-A0A8I1KPT4-F1
#
_entry.id   AF-A0A8I1KPT4-F1
#
_cell.length_a   1.000
_cell.length_b   1.000
_cell.length_c   1.000
_cell.angle_alpha   90.00
_cell.angle_beta   90.00
_cell.angle_gamma   90.00
#
_symmetry.space_group_name_H-M   'P 1'
#
loop_
_entity.id
_entity.type
_entity.pdbx_description
1 polymer ?
#
loop_
_entity_poly.entity_id
_entity_poly.type
_entity_poly.pdbx_seq_one_letter_code
_entity_poly.pdbx_strand_id
1 'polypeptide(L)'
;MRVINDESLSLKLLVILSRELQSITKRIEKDIKIYGLNPTEFAVLKLLYSKGDQPIQKLEDKTLLASSSITYVVNRLEKKR
;
A
#
# COMPACT_ATOMS: atom_id res chain seq x y z
N MET A 1 39.81 -14.03 13.97
CA MET A 1 38.89 -13.56 12.92
C MET A 1 37.49 -13.99 13.33
N ARG A 2 36.59 -13.04 13.69
CA ARG A 2 35.21 -13.41 14.06
C ARG A 2 34.53 -13.89 12.79
N VAL A 3 34.16 -15.17 12.75
CA VAL A 3 33.25 -15.70 11.74
C VAL A 3 31.97 -14.89 11.89
N ILE A 4 31.67 -14.03 10.92
CA ILE A 4 30.37 -13.39 10.85
C ILE A 4 29.39 -14.54 10.67
N ASN A 5 28.54 -14.76 11.67
CA ASN A 5 27.49 -15.76 11.54
C ASN A 5 26.48 -15.20 10.53
N ASP A 6 26.53 -15.66 9.27
CA ASP A 6 25.76 -15.14 8.14
C ASP A 6 24.25 -15.09 8.43
N GLU A 7 23.76 -16.01 9.28
CA GLU A 7 22.37 -16.01 9.75
C GLU A 7 22.06 -14.77 10.60
N SER A 8 22.95 -14.41 11.54
CA SER A 8 22.79 -13.22 12.39
C SER A 8 22.84 -11.92 11.59
N LEU A 9 23.66 -11.88 10.53
CA LEU A 9 23.75 -10.73 9.63
C LEU A 9 22.47 -10.61 8.79
N SER A 10 21.99 -11.72 8.25
CA SER A 10 20.74 -11.82 7.49
C SER A 10 19.54 -11.38 8.33
N LEU A 11 19.43 -11.83 9.58
CA LEU A 11 18.37 -11.42 10.51
C LEU A 11 18.46 -9.93 10.85
N LYS A 12 19.67 -9.42 11.09
CA LYS A 12 19.88 -7.99 11.34
C LYS A 12 19.46 -7.14 10.13
N LEU A 13 19.79 -7.58 8.91
CA LEU A 13 19.36 -6.92 7.68
C LEU A 13 17.84 -6.91 7.55
N LEU A 14 17.18 -8.05 7.78
CA LEU A 14 15.71 -8.13 7.73
C LEU A 14 15.06 -7.17 8.72
N VAL A 15 15.58 -7.07 9.94
CA VAL A 15 15.08 -6.14 10.96
C VAL A 15 15.25 -4.69 10.52
N ILE A 16 16.40 -4.33 9.97
CA ILE A 16 16.66 -2.98 9.47
C ILE A 16 15.69 -2.65 8.32
N LEU A 17 15.63 -3.50 7.30
CA LEU A 17 14.74 -3.29 6.15
C LEU A 17 13.27 -3.18 6.58
N SER A 18 12.83 -4.01 7.53
CA SER A 18 11.46 -3.94 8.06
C SER A 18 11.16 -2.60 8.73
N ARG A 19 12.11 -2.06 9.52
CA ARG A 19 11.97 -0.77 10.19
C ARG A 19 11.98 0.40 9.20
N GLU A 20 12.89 0.38 8.22
CA GLU A 20 12.97 1.40 7.19
C GLU A 20 11.70 1.42 6.33
N LEU A 21 11.21 0.24 5.90
CA LEU A 21 9.95 0.13 5.17
C LEU A 21 8.76 0.66 5.98
N GLN A 22 8.73 0.40 7.30
CA GLN A 22 7.68 0.94 8.16
C GLN A 22 7.76 2.48 8.25
N SER A 23 8.96 3.04 8.37
CA SER A 23 9.17 4.50 8.40
C SER A 23 8.67 5.16 7.12
N ILE A 24 9.04 4.61 5.97
CA ILE A 24 8.60 5.07 4.65
C ILE A 24 7.08 4.95 4.51
N THR A 25 6.51 3.82 4.90
CA THR A 25 5.05 3.59 4.83
C THR A 25 4.29 4.62 5.67
N LYS A 26 4.75 4.91 6.90
CA LYS A 26 4.14 5.95 7.76
C LYS A 26 4.19 7.34 7.12
N ARG A 27 5.30 7.69 6.46
CA ARG A 27 5.43 8.96 5.73
C ARG A 27 4.40 9.03 4.59
N ILE A 28 4.31 7.97 3.79
CA ILE A 28 3.34 7.86 2.69
C ILE A 28 1.91 7.96 3.21
N GLU A 29 1.55 7.26 4.29
CA GLU A 29 0.22 7.34 4.89
C GLU A 29 -0.13 8.75 5.37
N LYS A 30 0.85 9.49 5.91
CA LYS A 30 0.67 10.89 6.29
C LYS A 30 0.39 11.76 5.07
N ASP A 31 1.16 11.59 4.00
CA ASP A 31 1.00 12.35 2.77
C ASP A 31 -0.36 12.04 2.11
N ILE A 32 -0.77 10.77 2.05
CA ILE A 32 -2.09 10.33 1.57
C ILE A 32 -3.23 11.04 2.33
N LYS A 33 -3.10 11.14 3.66
CA LYS A 33 -4.09 11.83 4.52
C LYS A 33 -4.16 13.33 4.26
N ILE A 34 -3.04 13.98 3.89
CA ILE A 34 -3.04 15.42 3.51
C ILE A 34 -3.93 15.65 2.28
N TYR A 35 -3.98 14.70 1.35
CA TYR A 35 -4.89 14.73 0.21
C TYR A 35 -6.32 14.26 0.54
N GLY A 36 -6.64 14.04 1.82
CA GLY A 36 -7.97 13.61 2.26
C GLY A 36 -8.33 12.17 1.88
N LEU A 37 -7.34 11.36 1.49
CA LEU A 37 -7.52 9.97 1.08
C LEU A 37 -7.23 9.01 2.25
N ASN A 38 -7.83 7.82 2.20
CA ASN A 38 -7.38 6.69 3.01
C ASN A 38 -6.43 5.78 2.16
N PRO A 39 -5.67 4.87 2.78
CA PRO A 39 -4.72 4.01 2.05
C PRO A 39 -5.39 3.16 0.96
N THR A 40 -6.62 2.72 1.19
CA THR A 40 -7.42 1.94 0.23
C THR A 40 -7.83 2.77 -1.00
N GLU A 41 -8.35 3.96 -0.78
CA GLU A 41 -8.70 4.94 -1.80
C GLU A 41 -7.47 5.27 -2.66
N PHE A 42 -6.33 5.49 -2.02
CA PHE A 42 -5.07 5.71 -2.71
C PHE A 42 -4.62 4.50 -3.53
N ALA A 43 -4.77 3.28 -3.00
CA ALA A 43 -4.42 2.05 -3.74
C ALA A 43 -5.27 1.90 -5.02
N VAL A 44 -6.57 2.20 -4.95
CA VAL A 44 -7.45 2.22 -6.12
C VAL A 44 -7.00 3.26 -7.13
N LEU A 45 -6.73 4.51 -6.70
CA LEU A 45 -6.24 5.56 -7.59
C LEU A 45 -4.89 5.22 -8.24
N LYS A 46 -3.95 4.66 -7.49
CA LYS A 46 -2.65 4.21 -8.00
C LYS A 46 -2.82 3.11 -9.06
N LEU A 47 -3.73 2.17 -8.83
CA LEU A 47 -4.01 1.09 -9.78
C LEU A 47 -4.59 1.64 -11.09
N LEU A 48 -5.54 2.56 -11.00
CA LEU A 48 -6.11 3.25 -12.17
C LEU A 48 -5.06 4.11 -12.89
N TYR A 49 -4.20 4.81 -12.15
CA TYR A 49 -3.12 5.61 -12.74
C TYR A 49 -2.11 4.75 -13.52
N SER A 50 -1.75 3.58 -12.98
CA SER A 50 -0.73 2.71 -13.58
C SER A 50 -1.25 1.81 -14.70
N LYS A 51 -2.53 1.42 -14.67
CA LYS A 51 -3.12 0.46 -15.62
C LYS A 51 -4.29 1.00 -16.42
N GLY A 52 -4.59 2.29 -16.29
CA GLY A 52 -5.75 2.93 -16.92
C GLY A 52 -7.07 2.38 -16.39
N ASP A 53 -8.11 2.48 -17.22
CA ASP A 53 -9.44 1.98 -16.89
C ASP A 53 -9.43 0.47 -16.63
N GLN A 54 -9.98 0.06 -15.50
CA GLN A 54 -10.08 -1.34 -15.10
C GLN A 54 -11.53 -1.66 -14.69
N PRO A 55 -12.07 -2.82 -15.09
CA PRO A 55 -13.32 -3.32 -14.54
C PRO A 55 -13.23 -3.43 -13.01
N ILE A 56 -14.31 -3.12 -12.31
CA ILE A 56 -14.34 -3.09 -10.83
C ILE A 56 -13.90 -4.43 -10.21
N GLN A 57 -14.27 -5.55 -10.86
CA GLN A 57 -13.89 -6.92 -10.47
C GLN A 57 -12.37 -7.12 -10.49
N LYS A 58 -11.63 -6.49 -11.41
CA LYS A 58 -10.16 -6.58 -11.45
C LYS A 58 -9.47 -5.74 -10.37
N LEU A 59 -10.20 -4.80 -9.76
CA LEU A 59 -9.73 -4.06 -8.58
C LEU A 59 -9.85 -4.93 -7.32
N GLU A 60 -10.87 -5.80 -7.25
CA GLU A 60 -11.07 -6.76 -6.16
C GLU A 60 -9.91 -7.75 -6.04
N ASP A 61 -9.50 -8.32 -7.16
CA ASP A 61 -8.39 -9.30 -7.19
C ASP A 61 -7.03 -8.70 -6.80
N LYS A 62 -6.84 -7.39 -6.97
CA LYS A 62 -5.52 -6.74 -6.84
C LYS A 62 -5.33 -5.95 -5.56
N THR A 63 -6.39 -5.66 -4.82
CA THR A 63 -6.32 -4.80 -3.64
C THR A 63 -6.41 -5.56 -2.32
N LEU A 64 -6.48 -6.90 -2.34
CA LEU A 64 -6.62 -7.77 -1.15
C LEU A 64 -7.87 -7.43 -0.28
N LEU A 65 -8.83 -6.72 -0.86
CA LEU A 65 -10.03 -6.23 -0.17
C LEU A 65 -11.25 -7.01 -0.61
N ALA A 66 -12.20 -7.25 0.31
CA ALA A 66 -13.46 -7.91 0.00
C ALA A 66 -14.29 -7.07 -1.01
N SER A 67 -15.00 -7.74 -1.94
CA SER A 67 -15.72 -7.09 -3.05
C SER A 67 -16.68 -5.97 -2.60
N SER A 68 -17.36 -6.16 -1.48
CA SER A 68 -18.28 -5.18 -0.89
C SER A 68 -17.63 -3.84 -0.49
N SER A 69 -16.31 -3.83 -0.27
CA SER A 69 -15.57 -2.64 0.15
C SER A 69 -15.09 -1.77 -1.00
N ILE A 70 -14.89 -2.33 -2.19
CA ILE A 70 -14.38 -1.58 -3.36
C ILE A 70 -15.45 -0.71 -3.98
N THR A 71 -16.67 -1.24 -4.13
CA THR A 71 -17.82 -0.45 -4.61
C THR A 71 -18.09 0.75 -3.68
N TYR A 72 -17.90 0.57 -2.37
CA TYR A 72 -18.00 1.67 -1.40
C TYR A 72 -16.88 2.70 -1.59
N VAL A 73 -15.64 2.25 -1.74
CA VAL A 73 -14.45 3.11 -1.93
C VAL A 73 -14.55 3.92 -3.22
N VAL A 74 -14.95 3.30 -4.34
CA VAL A 74 -15.13 3.97 -5.63
C VAL A 74 -16.25 5.01 -5.53
N ASN A 75 -17.40 4.67 -4.97
CA ASN A 75 -18.49 5.63 -4.74
C ASN A 75 -18.08 6.80 -3.85
N ARG A 76 -17.22 6.55 -2.86
CA ARG A 76 -16.69 7.60 -1.97
C ARG A 76 -15.70 8.52 -2.71
N LEU A 77 -14.86 7.96 -3.58
CA LEU A 77 -13.94 8.72 -4.44
C LEU A 77 -14.70 9.60 -5.45
N GLU A 78 -15.74 9.06 -6.10
CA GLU A 78 -16.63 9.81 -7.01
C GLU A 78 -17.26 11.04 -6.34
N LYS A 79 -17.66 10.91 -5.07
CA LYS A 79 -18.26 12.00 -4.28
C LYS A 79 -17.26 13.08 -3.83
N LYS A 80 -15.95 12.82 -3.93
CA LYS A 80 -14.87 13.77 -3.59
C LYS A 80 -14.42 14.62 -4.78
N ARG A 81 -15.18 14.62 -5.88
CA ARG A 81 -14.97 15.50 -7.03
C ARG A 81 -14.91 16.98 -6.65
#